data_AF-A0A2E1F7B2-F1
#
_entry.id   AF-A0A2E1F7B2-F1
#
_cell.length_a   1.000
_cell.length_b   1.000
_cell.length_c   1.000
_cell.angle_alpha   90.00
_cell.angle_beta   90.00
_cell.angle_gamma   90.00
#
_symmetry.space_group_name_H-M   'P 1'
#
loop_
_entity.id
_entity.type
_entity.pdbx_description
1 polymer ?
#
loop_
_entity_poly.entity_id
_entity_poly.type
_entity_poly.pdbx_seq_one_letter_code
_entity_poly.pdbx_strand_id
1 'polypeptide(L)' 'MNNEKVIKSIANTLISQYGDDAETVAMLRASEYAAAFNNDEWIKWEKIISEIQSIDKSPILDS' A
#
# COMPACT_ATOMS: atom_id res chain seq x y z
N MET A 1 -0.23 -9.40 -16.47
CA MET A 1 -1.12 -9.04 -15.34
C MET A 1 -1.04 -7.54 -15.15
N ASN A 2 -2.17 -6.86 -14.92
CA ASN A 2 -2.20 -5.40 -14.87
C ASN A 2 -1.63 -4.91 -13.52
N ASN A 3 -0.56 -4.10 -13.52
CA ASN A 3 0.16 -3.70 -12.30
C ASN A 3 -0.76 -3.00 -11.28
N GLU A 4 -1.75 -2.24 -11.76
CA GLU A 4 -2.75 -1.56 -10.93
C GLU A 4 -3.63 -2.56 -10.14
N LYS A 5 -4.03 -3.67 -10.75
CA LYS A 5 -4.82 -4.71 -10.06
C LYS A 5 -4.02 -5.35 -8.92
N VAL A 6 -2.72 -5.53 -9.12
CA VAL A 6 -1.83 -6.09 -8.10
C VAL A 6 -1.66 -5.12 -6.93
N ILE A 7 -1.39 -3.83 -7.22
CA ILE A 7 -1.27 -2.77 -6.20
C ILE A 7 -2.53 -2.71 -5.35
N LYS A 8 -3.71 -2.64 -5.98
CA LYS A 8 -4.99 -2.58 -5.28
C LYS A 8 -5.29 -3.83 -4.45
N SER A 9 -4.97 -5.01 -4.98
CA SER A 9 -5.13 -6.27 -4.24
C SER A 9 -4.26 -6.30 -2.98
N ILE A 10 -3.00 -5.82 -3.08
CA ILE A 10 -2.10 -5.77 -1.93
C ILE A 10 -2.57 -4.74 -0.92
N ALA A 11 -2.96 -3.54 -1.36
CA ALA A 11 -3.51 -2.49 -0.49
C ALA A 11 -4.72 -3.00 0.31
N ASN A 12 -5.73 -3.58 -0.36
CA ASN A 12 -6.89 -4.18 0.32
C ASN A 12 -6.50 -5.29 1.29
N THR A 13 -5.51 -6.11 0.93
CA THR A 13 -5.03 -7.20 1.78
C THR A 13 -4.34 -6.67 3.04
N LEU A 14 -3.63 -5.55 2.95
CA LEU A 14 -2.99 -4.91 4.10
C LEU A 14 -4.03 -4.25 5.00
N ILE A 15 -4.98 -3.50 4.44
CA ILE A 15 -6.10 -2.90 5.19
C ILE A 15 -6.88 -3.99 5.93
N SER A 16 -7.20 -5.10 5.27
CA SER A 16 -7.92 -6.21 5.90
C SER A 16 -7.16 -6.90 7.05
N GLN A 17 -5.83 -6.88 7.05
CA GLN A 17 -5.01 -7.56 8.06
C GLN A 17 -4.59 -6.65 9.21
N TYR A 18 -4.31 -5.39 8.89
CA TYR A 18 -3.67 -4.44 9.80
C TYR A 18 -4.56 -3.23 10.11
N GLY A 19 -5.70 -3.07 9.43
CA GLY A 19 -6.60 -1.93 9.63
C GLY A 19 -5.84 -0.61 9.47
N ASP A 20 -5.95 0.25 10.49
CA ASP A 20 -5.30 1.56 10.56
C ASP A 20 -3.76 1.48 10.45
N ASP A 21 -3.15 0.34 10.76
CA ASP A 21 -1.70 0.14 10.67
C ASP A 21 -1.23 -0.28 9.26
N ALA A 22 -2.14 -0.45 8.30
CA ALA A 22 -1.80 -0.92 6.96
C ALA A 22 -0.79 -0.01 6.23
N GLU A 23 -0.94 1.31 6.36
CA GLU A 23 0.00 2.28 5.80
C GLU A 23 1.39 2.13 6.45
N THR A 24 1.43 2.05 7.80
CA THR A 24 2.68 1.86 8.55
C THR A 24 3.42 0.59 8.10
N VAL A 25 2.71 -0.52 7.93
CA VAL A 25 3.30 -1.78 7.44
C VAL A 25 3.84 -1.64 6.02
N ALA A 26 3.11 -0.94 5.14
CA ALA A 26 3.56 -0.68 3.77
C ALA A 26 4.81 0.21 3.73
N MET A 27 4.88 1.24 4.58
CA MET A 27 6.03 2.13 4.73
C MET A 27 7.28 1.38 5.24
N LEU A 28 7.12 0.47 6.20
CA LEU A 28 8.24 -0.35 6.69
C LEU A 28 8.83 -1.21 5.57
N ARG A 29 7.97 -1.84 4.74
CA ARG A 29 8.41 -2.61 3.59
C ARG A 29 9.09 -1.75 2.53
N ALA A 30 8.53 -0.58 2.21
CA ALA A 30 9.15 0.36 1.28
C ALA A 30 10.56 0.77 1.76
N SER A 31 10.70 1.05 3.05
CA SER A 31 11.98 1.41 3.69
C SER A 31 13.01 0.28 3.62
N GLU A 32 12.58 -0.97 3.81
CA GLU A 32 13.44 -2.15 3.68
C GLU A 32 14.00 -2.29 2.25
N TYR A 33 13.14 -2.16 1.23
CA TYR A 33 13.58 -2.23 -0.17
C TYR A 33 14.47 -1.05 -0.58
N ALA A 34 14.17 0.16 -0.09
CA ALA A 34 15.02 1.32 -0.29
C ALA A 34 16.42 1.12 0.32
N ALA A 35 16.50 0.60 1.55
CA ALA A 35 17.76 0.30 2.23
C ALA A 35 18.56 -0.81 1.50
N ALA A 36 17.85 -1.75 0.86
CA ALA A 36 18.46 -2.82 0.06
C ALA A 36 18.83 -2.39 -1.37
N PHE A 37 18.68 -1.11 -1.74
CA PHE A 37 18.86 -0.59 -3.11
C PHE A 37 17.98 -1.30 -4.17
N ASN A 38 16.86 -1.87 -3.76
CA ASN A 38 15.90 -2.51 -4.66
C ASN A 38 14.83 -1.49 -5.10
N ASN A 39 15.18 -0.67 -6.08
CA ASN A 39 14.34 0.44 -6.53
C ASN A 39 13.00 -0.01 -7.12
N ASP A 40 12.95 -1.16 -7.80
CA ASP A 40 11.73 -1.65 -8.44
C ASP A 40 10.67 -2.01 -7.40
N GLU A 41 11.06 -2.75 -6.35
CA GLU A 41 10.14 -3.06 -5.25
C GLU A 41 9.85 -1.81 -4.41
N TRP A 42 10.83 -0.95 -4.16
CA TRP A 42 10.57 0.32 -3.46
C TRP A 42 9.47 1.13 -4.16
N ILE A 43 9.60 1.39 -5.46
CA ILE A 43 8.60 2.15 -6.25
C ILE A 43 7.22 1.48 -6.23
N LYS A 44 7.18 0.14 -6.26
CA LYS A 44 5.92 -0.61 -6.15
C LYS A 44 5.27 -0.42 -4.78
N TRP A 45 6.05 -0.43 -3.70
CA TRP A 45 5.54 -0.20 -2.35
C TRP A 45 5.08 1.25 -2.12
N GLU A 46 5.75 2.24 -2.72
CA GLU A 46 5.26 3.64 -2.74
C GLU A 46 3.88 3.75 -3.38
N LYS A 47 3.64 3.03 -4.48
CA LYS A 47 2.31 3.00 -5.13
C LYS A 47 1.26 2.32 -4.26
N ILE A 48 1.63 1.28 -3.51
CA ILE A 48 0.74 0.60 -2.56
C ILE A 48 0.36 1.54 -1.41
N ILE A 49 1.32 2.28 -0.86
CA ILE A 49 1.07 3.31 0.17
C ILE A 49 0.08 4.35 -0.34
N SER A 50 0.30 4.87 -1.55
CA SER A 50 -0.61 5.84 -2.17
C SER A 50 -2.02 5.29 -2.39
N GLU A 51 -2.15 4.01 -2.75
CA GLU A 51 -3.45 3.35 -2.90
C GLU A 51 -4.16 3.17 -1.55
N ILE A 52 -3.46 2.74 -0.50
CA ILE A 52 -4.01 2.65 0.87
C ILE A 52 -4.55 4.01 1.31
N GLN A 53 -3.74 5.07 1.19
CA GLN A 53 -4.16 6.42 1.52
C GLN A 53 -5.38 6.88 0.70
N SER A 54 -5.50 6.48 -0.56
CA SER A 54 -6.64 6.81 -1.41
C SER A 54 -7.92 6.08 -0.97
N ILE A 55 -7.80 4.84 -0.49
CA ILE A 55 -8.89 4.04 0.03
C ILE A 55 -9.35 4.61 1.38
N ASP A 56 -8.42 4.88 2.30
CA ASP A 56 -8.73 5.42 3.64
C ASP A 56 -9.32 6.84 3.57
N LYS A 57 -8.87 7.67 2.62
CA LYS A 57 -9.44 9.00 2.33
C LYS A 57 -10.74 8.96 1.54
N SER A 58 -11.21 7.78 1.14
CA SER A 58 -12.56 7.58 0.62
C SER A 58 -13.43 6.96 1.72
N PRO A 59 -13.77 7.70 2.80
CA PRO A 59 -14.83 7.23 3.67
C PRO A 59 -16.09 7.18 2.81
N ILE A 60 -16.62 5.99 2.62
CA ILE A 60 -18.00 5.83 2.18
C ILE A 60 -18.83 6.46 3.31
N LEU A 61 -19.18 7.73 3.13
CA LEU A 61 -20.20 8.43 3.92
C LEU A 61 -21.55 7.87 3.48
N ASP A 62 -21.82 6.60 3.77
CA ASP A 62 -23.20 6.11 3.79
C ASP A 62 -23.79 6.62 5.12
N SER A 63 -24.47 7.76 5.01
CA SER A 63 -25.32 8.36 6.05
C SER A 63 -26.74 7.82 5.91
#